data_AF-A0A3C1G2L7-F1
#
_entry.id   AF-A0A3C1G2L7-F1
#
_cell.length_a   1.000
_cell.length_b   1.000
_cell.length_c   1.000
_cell.angle_alpha   90.00
_cell.angle_beta   90.00
_cell.angle_gamma   90.00
#
_symmetry.space_group_name_H-M   'P 1'
#
loop_
_entity.id
_entity.type
_entity.pdbx_description
1 polymer ?
#
loop_
_entity_poly.entity_id
_entity_poly.type
_entity_poly.pdbx_seq_one_letter_code
_entity_poly.pdbx_strand_id
1 'polypeptide(L)' 'MIRGWLNYYGQYYKSALHSVFGVLNRILVRWATRKYKRFKFHEQRATLWLRRISRRQAWLFAHWEKGFRP' A
#
# COMPACT_ATOMS: atom_id res chain seq x y z
N MET A 1 18.27 -8.20 2.19
CA MET A 1 18.13 -8.49 0.75
C MET A 1 17.02 -7.67 0.04
N ILE A 2 16.08 -7.03 0.75
CA ILE A 2 14.97 -6.24 0.12
C ILE A 2 15.41 -4.87 -0.41
N ARG A 3 16.41 -4.23 0.22
CA ARG A 3 16.91 -2.90 -0.19
C ARG A 3 17.56 -2.88 -1.58
N GLY A 4 18.24 -3.96 -1.98
CA GLY A 4 18.89 -4.05 -3.29
C GLY A 4 17.89 -4.09 -4.46
N TRP A 5 16.78 -4.81 -4.27
CA TRP A 5 15.68 -4.86 -5.24
C TRP A 5 15.01 -3.48 -5.42
N LEU A 6 14.87 -2.75 -4.32
CA LEU A 6 14.29 -1.40 -4.32
C LEU A 6 15.13 -0.37 -5.09
N ASN A 7 16.45 -0.57 -5.13
CA ASN A 7 17.40 0.30 -5.82
C ASN A 7 17.46 -0.04 -7.32
N TYR A 8 17.48 -1.34 -7.64
CA TYR A 8 17.50 -1.83 -9.03
C TYR A 8 16.22 -1.45 -9.82
N TYR A 9 15.04 -1.63 -9.23
CA TYR A 9 13.78 -1.33 -9.91
C TYR A 9 13.34 0.14 -9.82
N GLY A 10 13.89 0.90 -8.86
CA GLY A 10 13.53 2.29 -8.62
C GLY A 10 13.93 3.26 -9.74
N GLN A 11 15.01 2.95 -10.46
CA GLN A 11 15.56 3.79 -11.53
C GLN A 11 14.74 3.68 -12.83
N TYR A 12 14.29 2.47 -13.20
CA TYR A 12 13.72 2.19 -14.52
C TYR A 12 12.19 2.12 -14.57
N TYR A 13 11.53 1.88 -13.44
CA TYR A 13 10.09 1.52 -13.45
C TYR A 13 9.21 2.46 -12.62
N LYS A 14 9.53 3.76 -12.44
CA LYS A 14 8.68 4.68 -11.66
C LYS A 14 7.18 4.58 -12.01
N SER A 15 6.85 4.50 -13.29
CA SER A 15 5.46 4.38 -13.77
C SER A 15 4.85 3.00 -13.54
N ALA A 16 5.60 1.92 -13.81
CA ALA A 16 5.12 0.56 -13.58
C ALA A 16 5.03 0.19 -12.10
N LEU A 17 5.93 0.72 -11.28
CA LEU A 17 5.88 0.65 -9.81
C LEU A 17 4.62 1.33 -9.28
N HIS A 18 4.18 2.43 -9.89
CA HIS A 18 2.91 3.07 -9.53
C HIS A 18 1.72 2.13 -9.74
N SER A 19 1.69 1.38 -10.85
CA SER A 19 0.66 0.36 -11.11
C SER A 19 0.76 -0.83 -10.14
N VAL A 20 1.96 -1.35 -9.89
CA VAL A 20 2.18 -2.49 -8.98
C VAL A 20 1.80 -2.12 -7.53
N PHE A 21 2.24 -0.96 -7.04
CA PHE A 21 1.87 -0.48 -5.71
C PHE A 21 0.39 -0.14 -5.60
N GLY A 22 -0.24 0.32 -6.69
CA GLY A 22 -1.69 0.47 -6.76
C GLY A 22 -2.43 -0.86 -6.58
N VAL A 23 -1.99 -1.92 -7.25
CA VAL A 23 -2.54 -3.28 -7.08
C VAL A 23 -2.31 -3.79 -5.66
N LEU A 24 -1.11 -3.62 -5.09
CA LEU A 24 -0.80 -3.99 -3.71
C LEU A 24 -1.68 -3.24 -2.70
N ASN A 25 -1.88 -1.93 -2.89
CA ASN A 25 -2.78 -1.13 -2.05
C ASN A 25 -4.23 -1.63 -2.16
N ARG A 26 -4.73 -1.98 -3.35
CA ARG A 26 -6.06 -2.60 -3.52
C ARG A 26 -6.17 -3.95 -2.81
N ILE A 27 -5.14 -4.79 -2.89
CA ILE A 27 -5.10 -6.08 -2.18
C ILE A 27 -5.13 -5.85 -0.67
N LEU A 28 -4.37 -4.88 -0.15
CA LEU A 28 -4.38 -4.51 1.27
C LEU A 28 -5.75 -4.00 1.73
N VAL A 29 -6.40 -3.17 0.92
CA VAL A 29 -7.75 -2.68 1.20
C VAL A 29 -8.74 -3.85 1.25
N ARG A 30 -8.71 -4.77 0.27
CA ARG A 30 -9.56 -5.99 0.27
C ARG A 30 -9.26 -6.93 1.43
N TRP A 31 -7.98 -7.04 1.82
CA TRP A 31 -7.60 -7.79 3.00
C TRP A 31 -8.16 -7.15 4.27
N ALA A 32 -8.10 -5.82 4.38
CA ALA A 32 -8.65 -5.10 5.53
C ALA A 32 -10.18 -5.20 5.61
N THR A 33 -10.90 -5.15 4.48
CA THR A 33 -12.37 -5.35 4.46
C THR A 33 -12.77 -6.77 4.85
N ARG A 34 -11.96 -7.78 4.51
CA ARG A 34 -12.20 -9.18 4.90
C ARG A 34 -11.80 -9.45 6.36
N LYS A 35 -10.69 -8.89 6.83
CA LYS A 35 -10.17 -9.09 8.19
C LYS A 35 -11.02 -8.39 9.24
N TYR A 36 -11.45 -7.17 8.99
CA TYR A 36 -12.20 -6.38 9.96
C TYR A 36 -13.68 -6.31 9.57
N LYS A 37 -14.53 -6.96 10.36
CA LYS A 37 -15.99 -6.96 10.14
C LYS A 37 -16.59 -5.55 10.02
N ARG A 38 -16.02 -4.54 10.70
CA ARG A 38 -16.46 -3.13 10.62
C ARG A 38 -16.31 -2.50 9.23
N PHE A 39 -15.47 -3.09 8.37
CA PHE A 39 -15.21 -2.65 7.01
C PHE A 39 -15.78 -3.61 5.96
N LYS A 40 -16.49 -4.65 6.39
CA LYS A 40 -17.18 -5.58 5.49
C LYS A 40 -18.18 -4.76 4.66
N PHE A 41 -18.04 -4.79 3.33
CA PHE A 41 -18.80 -3.98 2.36
C PHE A 41 -18.47 -2.48 2.29
N HIS A 42 -17.55 -1.96 3.10
CA HIS A 42 -17.15 -0.55 3.10
C HIS A 42 -15.69 -0.38 2.67
N GLU A 43 -15.43 -0.62 1.40
CA GLU A 43 -14.08 -0.52 0.82
C GLU A 43 -13.48 0.88 1.01
N GLN A 44 -14.27 1.93 0.77
CA GLN A 44 -13.80 3.32 0.97
C GLN A 44 -13.40 3.62 2.42
N ARG A 45 -14.13 3.08 3.42
CA ARG A 45 -13.79 3.27 4.84
C ARG A 45 -12.52 2.51 5.20
N ALA A 46 -12.30 1.33 4.61
CA ALA A 46 -11.05 0.58 4.76
C ALA A 46 -9.87 1.34 4.13
N THR A 47 -10.05 1.93 2.95
CA THR A 47 -9.03 2.77 2.30
C THR A 47 -8.65 3.97 3.16
N LEU A 48 -9.64 4.73 3.64
CA LEU A 48 -9.38 5.89 4.52
C LEU A 48 -8.69 5.47 5.83
N TRP A 49 -9.06 4.32 6.38
CA TRP A 49 -8.41 3.79 7.58
C TRP A 49 -6.95 3.36 7.32
N LEU A 50 -6.69 2.63 6.24
CA LEU A 50 -5.34 2.28 5.80
C LEU A 50 -4.50 3.52 5.50
N ARG A 51 -5.09 4.56 4.91
CA ARG A 51 -4.43 5.85 4.68
C ARG A 51 -4.04 6.57 5.97
N ARG A 52 -4.85 6.43 7.04
CA ARG A 52 -4.48 6.94 8.37
C ARG A 52 -3.32 6.15 8.98
N ILE A 53 -3.31 4.82 8.80
CA ILE A 53 -2.21 3.97 9.28
C ILE A 53 -0.93 4.26 8.52
N SER A 54 -0.99 4.36 7.18
CA SER A 54 0.19 4.61 6.35
C SER A 54 0.83 5.97 6.64
N ARG A 55 0.05 6.95 7.13
CA ARG A 55 0.58 8.22 7.65
C ARG A 55 1.26 8.10 9.00
N ARG A 56 0.74 7.26 9.90
CA ARG A 56 1.31 7.06 11.25
C ARG A 56 2.51 6.11 11.27
N GLN A 57 2.49 5.11 10.40
CA GLN A 57 3.48 4.04 10.33
C GLN A 57 3.86 3.80 8.87
N ALA A 58 4.50 4.80 8.26
CA ALA A 58 4.94 4.72 6.87
C ALA A 58 6.00 3.62 6.62
N TRP A 59 6.69 3.20 7.68
CA TRP A 59 7.74 2.18 7.65
C TRP A 59 7.21 0.73 7.62
N LEU A 60 5.90 0.52 7.79
CA LEU A 60 5.31 -0.83 7.78
C LEU A 60 5.40 -1.51 6.41
N PHE A 61 5.39 -0.71 5.33
CA PHE A 61 5.57 -1.17 3.97
C PHE A 61 6.52 -0.23 3.22
N ALA A 62 7.49 -0.80 2.50
CA ALA A 62 8.50 -0.03 1.77
C ALA A 62 7.91 0.96 0.74
N HIS A 63 6.72 0.69 0.20
CA HIS A 63 6.06 1.59 -0.75
C HIS A 63 5.34 2.75 -0.06
N TRP A 64 4.89 2.58 1.19
CA TRP A 64 4.31 3.68 1.97
C TRP A 64 5.36 4.72 2.38
N GLU A 65 6.59 4.26 2.67
CA GLU A 65 7.76 5.11 2.90
C GLU A 65 8.09 5.92 1.65
N LYS A 66 8.04 5.29 0.47
CA LYS A 66 8.23 5.96 -0.83
C LYS A 66 7.05 6.85 -1.26
N GLY A 67 6.00 6.99 -0.46
CA GLY A 67 4.86 7.88 -0.72
C GLY A 67 3.67 7.25 -1.47
N PHE A 68 3.74 5.96 -1.84
CA PHE A 68 2.67 5.22 -2.52
C PHE A 68 1.61 4.76 -1.51
N ARG A 69 0.79 5.70 -1.05
CA ARG A 69 -0.25 5.46 -0.04
C ARG A 69 -1.59 5.11 -0.71
N PRO A 70 -2.43 4.27 -0.08
CA PRO A 70 -3.80 3.99 -0.53
C PRO A 70 -4.71 5.22 -0.45
#